data_AF-A0A940A9C7-F1
#
_entry.id   AF-A0A940A9C7-F1
#
_cell.length_a   1.000
_cell.length_b   1.000
_cell.length_c   1.000
_cell.angle_alpha   90.00
_cell.angle_beta   90.00
_cell.angle_gamma   90.00
#
_symmetry.space_group_name_H-M   'P 1'
#
loop_
_entity.id
_entity.type
_entity.pdbx_description
1 polymer ?
#
loop_
_entity_poly.entity_id
_entity_poly.type
_entity_poly.pdbx_seq_one_letter_code
_entity_poly.pdbx_strand_id
1 'polypeptide(L)'
;MKASTLIFLLLFLVSACRTARVVPTSDSTRVEVRTEVKTIRDTAWLELPVFIEKVATLDTISSLENRYAKSQARVSGGILTHSLETKPVREPVAVDAKEIVRDSIVYRDCIETRVVEVEKSLSGWQRFRLNLGTGFLLTLAVASIYFLFKLTKNL
;
A
#
# COMPACT_ATOMS: atom_id res chain seq x y z
N MET A 1 50.99 -16.48 -46.82
CA MET A 1 49.98 -15.44 -46.52
C MET A 1 50.61 -14.45 -45.55
N LYS A 2 50.67 -13.16 -45.88
CA LYS A 2 51.48 -12.16 -45.15
C LYS A 2 50.85 -11.84 -43.79
N ALA A 3 51.63 -11.74 -42.71
CA ALA A 3 51.14 -11.48 -41.35
C ALA A 3 50.17 -10.28 -41.23
N SER A 4 50.33 -9.28 -42.10
CA SER A 4 49.43 -8.13 -42.23
C SER A 4 47.98 -8.51 -42.54
N THR A 5 47.70 -9.53 -43.36
CA THR A 5 46.33 -9.91 -43.71
C THR A 5 45.61 -10.63 -42.57
N LEU A 6 46.35 -11.31 -41.69
CA LEU A 6 45.80 -11.97 -40.50
C LEU A 6 45.36 -10.95 -39.43
N ILE A 7 46.11 -9.85 -39.29
CA ILE A 7 45.82 -8.78 -38.33
C ILE A 7 44.55 -8.02 -38.73
N PHE A 8 44.37 -7.72 -40.02
CA PHE A 8 43.15 -7.07 -40.51
C PHE A 8 41.91 -7.96 -40.36
N LEU A 9 42.04 -9.28 -40.56
CA LEU A 9 40.95 -10.23 -40.32
C LEU A 9 40.55 -10.23 -38.83
N LEU A 10 41.53 -10.29 -37.92
CA LEU A 10 41.28 -10.32 -36.48
C LEU A 10 40.57 -9.04 -35.98
N LEU A 11 40.96 -7.86 -36.47
CA LEU A 11 40.30 -6.60 -36.13
C LEU A 11 38.82 -6.59 -36.57
N PHE A 12 38.51 -7.20 -37.71
CA PHE A 12 37.14 -7.25 -38.22
C PHE A 12 36.22 -8.09 -37.33
N LEU A 13 36.72 -9.20 -36.78
CA LEU A 13 35.94 -10.07 -35.89
C LEU A 13 35.59 -9.40 -34.55
N VAL A 14 36.47 -8.54 -34.00
CA VAL A 14 36.26 -7.90 -32.69
C VAL A 14 35.23 -6.75 -32.77
N SER A 15 34.99 -6.18 -33.95
CA SER A 15 34.05 -5.06 -34.15
C SER A 15 32.56 -5.45 -34.11
N ALA A 16 32.23 -6.74 -34.04
CA ALA A 16 30.86 -7.24 -34.13
C ALA A 16 30.12 -7.35 -32.77
N CYS A 17 30.80 -7.22 -31.63
CA CYS A 17 30.18 -7.34 -30.32
C CYS A 17 29.44 -6.06 -29.91
N ARG A 18 28.17 -5.94 -30.29
CA ARG A 18 27.25 -4.91 -29.77
C ARG A 18 26.49 -5.46 -28.56
N THR A 19 26.67 -4.85 -27.39
CA THR A 19 25.98 -5.26 -26.15
C THR A 19 24.49 -4.87 -26.18
N ALA A 20 23.64 -5.75 -25.66
CA ALA A 20 22.20 -5.50 -25.53
C ALA A 20 21.95 -4.40 -24.50
N ARG A 21 21.15 -3.37 -24.86
CA ARG A 21 20.73 -2.31 -23.95
C ARG A 21 19.41 -2.71 -23.28
N VAL A 22 19.37 -2.66 -21.95
CA VAL A 22 18.16 -2.87 -21.16
C VAL A 22 17.40 -1.55 -21.04
N VAL A 23 16.09 -1.58 -21.29
CA VAL A 23 15.21 -0.42 -21.15
C VAL A 23 14.77 -0.31 -19.68
N PRO A 24 14.91 0.86 -19.01
CA PRO A 24 14.43 1.02 -17.65
C PRO A 24 12.89 1.17 -17.63
N THR A 25 12.22 0.32 -16.84
CA THR A 25 10.78 0.39 -16.57
C THR A 25 10.52 1.47 -15.53
N SER A 26 9.61 2.42 -15.79
CA SER A 26 9.20 3.43 -14.80
C SER A 26 7.91 3.01 -14.10
N ASP A 27 7.97 2.76 -12.80
CA ASP A 27 6.79 2.48 -11.97
C ASP A 27 6.20 3.79 -11.42
N SER A 28 4.91 4.05 -11.68
CA SER A 28 4.16 5.16 -11.08
C SER A 28 3.30 4.67 -9.91
N THR A 29 3.50 5.19 -8.70
CA THR A 29 2.69 4.84 -7.52
C THR A 29 1.73 5.99 -7.19
N ARG A 30 0.44 5.69 -6.96
CA ARG A 30 -0.58 6.67 -6.55
C ARG A 30 -1.09 6.31 -5.15
N VAL A 31 -1.04 7.27 -4.23
CA VAL A 31 -1.49 7.08 -2.84
C VAL A 31 -2.73 7.93 -2.60
N GLU A 32 -3.81 7.32 -2.12
CA GLU A 32 -5.04 8.02 -1.72
C GLU A 32 -5.26 7.87 -0.21
N VAL A 33 -5.49 8.99 0.47
CA VAL A 33 -5.68 9.03 1.94
C VAL A 33 -7.16 9.24 2.23
N ARG A 34 -7.80 8.26 2.88
CA ARG A 34 -9.20 8.36 3.33
C ARG A 34 -9.23 8.61 4.83
N THR A 35 -9.97 9.62 5.26
CA THR A 35 -10.16 9.92 6.70
C THR A 35 -11.58 9.55 7.09
N GLU A 36 -11.74 8.65 8.06
CA GLU A 36 -13.05 8.27 8.61
C GLU A 36 -13.18 8.78 10.06
N VAL A 37 -14.27 9.46 10.36
CA VAL A 37 -14.53 10.02 11.70
C VAL A 37 -15.49 9.08 12.42
N LYS A 38 -15.01 8.35 13.43
CA LYS A 38 -15.82 7.46 14.25
C LYS A 38 -16.25 8.19 15.53
N THR A 39 -17.56 8.23 15.79
CA THR A 39 -18.07 8.80 17.04
C THR A 39 -18.22 7.66 18.05
N ILE A 40 -17.36 7.63 19.05
CA ILE A 40 -17.41 6.73 20.22
C ILE A 40 -18.22 7.44 21.32
N ARG A 41 -18.67 6.69 22.32
CA ARG A 41 -19.31 7.26 23.51
C ARG A 41 -18.34 7.18 24.69
N ASP A 42 -17.92 8.32 25.22
CA ASP A 42 -17.15 8.42 26.46
C ASP A 42 -18.07 8.44 27.69
N THR A 43 -17.50 8.63 28.88
CA THR A 43 -18.27 8.96 30.08
C THR A 43 -17.75 10.28 30.66
N ALA A 44 -18.61 11.24 30.97
CA ALA A 44 -18.25 12.47 31.69
C ALA A 44 -19.19 12.69 32.87
N TRP A 45 -18.77 13.58 33.75
CA TRP A 45 -19.36 13.76 35.06
C TRP A 45 -20.46 14.83 35.01
N LEU A 46 -21.68 14.41 35.37
CA LEU A 46 -22.88 15.24 35.46
C LEU A 46 -23.04 15.76 36.90
N GLU A 47 -23.43 17.02 37.05
CA GLU A 47 -23.84 17.55 38.35
C GLU A 47 -25.15 16.91 38.80
N LEU A 48 -25.14 16.30 39.99
CA LEU A 48 -26.27 15.55 40.52
C LEU A 48 -27.44 16.48 40.87
N PRO A 49 -28.69 16.11 40.56
CA PRO A 49 -29.85 16.88 40.98
C PRO A 49 -29.96 16.89 42.52
N VAL A 50 -30.22 18.08 43.07
CA VAL A 50 -30.40 18.29 44.51
C VAL A 50 -31.79 17.77 44.91
N PHE A 51 -31.81 16.73 45.74
CA PHE A 51 -33.03 16.13 46.26
C PHE A 51 -33.19 16.48 47.74
N ILE A 52 -34.29 17.15 48.08
CA ILE A 52 -34.59 17.59 49.44
C ILE A 52 -35.91 16.94 49.86
N GLU A 53 -35.84 16.02 50.82
CA GLU A 53 -37.00 15.38 51.43
C GLU A 53 -37.17 15.89 52.86
N LYS A 54 -38.39 16.29 53.24
CA LYS A 54 -38.72 16.82 54.56
C LYS A 54 -39.92 16.06 55.11
N VAL A 55 -39.78 15.49 56.30
CA VAL A 55 -40.86 14.77 57.00
C VAL A 55 -40.91 15.25 58.44
N ALA A 56 -42.12 15.54 58.93
CA ALA A 56 -42.39 15.87 60.32
C ALA A 56 -43.34 14.82 60.88
N THR A 57 -42.86 14.01 61.84
CA THR A 57 -43.62 12.95 62.52
C THR A 57 -43.74 13.28 64.00
N LEU A 58 -44.85 12.91 64.63
CA LEU A 58 -45.08 13.06 66.08
C LEU A 58 -44.37 11.97 66.91
N ASP A 59 -43.76 11.00 66.23
CA ASP A 59 -43.12 9.86 66.85
C ASP A 59 -41.72 10.17 67.36
N THR A 60 -41.29 9.33 68.29
CA THR A 60 -39.95 9.35 68.91
C THR A 60 -38.81 9.06 67.90
N ILE A 61 -39.14 8.57 66.69
CA ILE A 61 -38.19 8.20 65.64
C ILE A 61 -38.63 8.83 64.32
N SER A 62 -37.69 9.41 63.59
CA SER A 62 -37.85 9.95 62.25
C SER A 62 -36.75 9.40 61.34
N SER A 63 -37.11 8.95 60.13
CA SER A 63 -36.17 8.44 59.13
C SER A 63 -36.49 9.08 57.77
N LEU A 64 -35.46 9.62 57.13
CA LEU A 64 -35.50 10.24 55.80
C LEU A 64 -34.48 9.53 54.92
N GLU A 65 -34.87 9.10 53.73
CA GLU A 65 -34.02 8.28 52.88
C GLU A 65 -34.16 8.64 51.41
N ASN A 66 -33.05 9.03 50.81
CA ASN A 66 -32.95 9.35 49.39
C ASN A 66 -31.92 8.43 48.69
N ARG A 67 -31.83 8.55 47.37
CA ARG A 67 -30.91 7.83 46.48
C ARG A 67 -29.45 7.91 46.93
N TYR A 68 -29.00 9.05 47.46
CA TYR A 68 -27.60 9.28 47.84
C TYR A 68 -27.34 9.35 49.34
N ALA A 69 -28.36 9.48 50.19
CA ALA A 69 -28.17 9.69 51.63
C ALA A 69 -29.32 9.13 52.46
N LYS A 70 -29.02 8.79 53.71
CA LYS A 70 -29.98 8.34 54.72
C LYS A 70 -29.78 9.17 55.99
N SER A 71 -30.86 9.73 56.52
CA SER A 71 -30.89 10.48 57.76
C SER A 71 -31.82 9.79 58.75
N GLN A 72 -31.37 9.56 59.97
CA GLN A 72 -32.15 8.96 61.04
C GLN A 72 -32.05 9.81 62.30
N ALA A 73 -33.18 10.24 62.83
CA ALA A 73 -33.28 10.98 64.09
C ALA A 73 -34.10 10.17 65.09
N ARG A 74 -33.59 10.00 66.31
CA ARG A 74 -34.25 9.24 67.37
C ARG A 74 -34.13 10.00 68.69
N VAL A 75 -35.23 10.11 69.41
CA VAL A 75 -35.24 10.64 70.77
C VAL A 75 -35.27 9.46 71.75
N SER A 76 -34.40 9.43 72.75
CA SER A 76 -34.43 8.40 73.79
C SER A 76 -33.95 8.98 75.11
N GLY A 77 -34.75 8.84 76.18
CA GLY A 77 -34.38 9.35 77.51
C GLY A 77 -34.15 10.88 77.55
N GLY A 78 -34.83 11.65 76.69
CA GLY A 78 -34.65 13.10 76.56
C GLY A 78 -33.45 13.52 75.71
N ILE A 79 -32.71 12.58 75.13
CA ILE A 79 -31.56 12.85 74.25
C ILE A 79 -31.98 12.60 72.80
N LEU A 80 -31.71 13.57 71.92
CA LEU A 80 -31.85 13.43 70.47
C LEU A 80 -30.55 12.88 69.88
N THR A 81 -30.61 11.70 69.28
CA THR A 81 -29.54 11.14 68.46
C THR A 81 -29.88 11.34 66.99
N HIS A 82 -28.91 11.82 66.21
CA HIS A 82 -29.05 12.07 64.78
C HIS A 82 -27.90 11.39 64.04
N SER A 83 -28.22 10.58 63.04
CA SER A 83 -27.28 9.94 62.13
C SER A 83 -27.55 10.39 60.70
N LEU A 84 -26.49 10.76 59.98
CA LEU A 84 -26.54 11.06 58.56
C LEU A 84 -25.46 10.22 57.86
N GLU A 85 -25.90 9.38 56.93
CA GLU A 85 -25.05 8.43 56.20
C GLU A 85 -25.16 8.67 54.70
N THR A 86 -24.02 8.81 54.02
CA THR A 86 -23.96 8.86 52.56
C THR A 86 -23.95 7.44 52.00
N LYS A 87 -24.84 7.15 51.06
CA LYS A 87 -24.88 5.85 50.38
C LYS A 87 -23.76 5.78 49.34
N PRO A 88 -22.99 4.68 49.26
CA PRO A 88 -22.06 4.48 48.16
C PRO A 88 -22.85 4.17 46.87
N VAL A 89 -22.98 5.15 45.99
CA VAL A 89 -23.70 5.00 44.71
C VAL A 89 -22.73 5.23 43.54
N ARG A 90 -22.78 4.35 42.54
CA ARG A 90 -22.08 4.52 41.26
C ARG A 90 -23.14 4.68 40.15
N GLU A 91 -23.17 5.84 39.50
CA GLU A 91 -24.11 6.10 38.41
C GLU A 91 -23.38 6.19 37.07
N PRO A 92 -23.80 5.40 36.05
CA PRO A 92 -23.22 5.50 34.72
C PRO A 92 -23.78 6.73 33.99
N VAL A 93 -22.90 7.61 33.51
CA VAL A 93 -23.26 8.76 32.66
C VAL A 93 -22.68 8.52 31.26
N ALA A 94 -23.55 8.47 30.26
CA ALA A 94 -23.14 8.32 28.86
C ALA A 94 -22.74 9.69 28.29
N VAL A 95 -21.57 9.76 27.67
CA VAL A 95 -21.02 10.92 26.97
C VAL A 95 -20.57 10.51 25.58
N ASP A 96 -20.41 11.46 24.67
CA ASP A 96 -19.99 11.18 23.30
C ASP A 96 -18.50 11.61 23.13
N ALA A 97 -17.58 10.67 22.85
CA ALA A 97 -16.16 10.92 22.50
C ALA A 97 -15.90 10.66 21.02
N LYS A 98 -15.29 11.61 20.30
CA LYS A 98 -14.94 11.39 18.89
C LYS A 98 -13.55 10.75 18.79
N GLU A 99 -13.45 9.56 18.18
CA GLU A 99 -12.19 8.93 17.82
C GLU A 99 -11.95 9.11 16.31
N ILE A 100 -10.89 9.83 15.94
CA ILE A 100 -10.55 10.10 14.55
C ILE A 100 -9.58 9.01 14.10
N VAL A 101 -10.07 8.04 13.33
CA VAL A 101 -9.24 6.95 12.78
C VAL A 101 -8.82 7.33 11.36
N ARG A 102 -7.51 7.34 11.09
CA ARG A 102 -6.95 7.64 9.77
C ARG A 102 -6.37 6.37 9.16
N ASP A 103 -7.11 5.76 8.26
CA ASP A 103 -6.64 4.60 7.50
C ASP A 103 -6.21 5.04 6.09
N SER A 104 -4.93 4.86 5.78
CA SER A 104 -4.40 5.07 4.42
C SER A 104 -4.41 3.75 3.65
N ILE A 105 -5.11 3.68 2.52
CA ILE A 105 -5.09 2.53 1.62
C ILE A 105 -4.14 2.85 0.46
N VAL A 106 -3.05 2.09 0.33
CA VAL A 106 -2.08 2.27 -0.75
C VAL A 106 -2.47 1.37 -1.93
N TYR A 107 -2.95 1.99 -3.01
CA TYR A 107 -3.20 1.28 -4.27
C TYR A 107 -1.91 1.24 -5.09
N ARG A 108 -1.41 0.02 -5.33
CA ARG A 108 -0.32 -0.21 -6.28
C ARG A 108 -0.94 -0.77 -7.56
N ASP A 109 -1.00 0.07 -8.59
CA ASP A 109 -1.37 -0.39 -9.92
C ASP A 109 -0.22 -1.25 -10.47
N CYS A 110 -0.32 -2.55 -10.25
CA CYS A 110 0.53 -3.53 -10.92
C CYS A 110 0.01 -3.66 -12.35
N ILE A 111 0.50 -2.81 -13.25
CA ILE A 111 0.23 -2.93 -14.67
C ILE A 111 0.92 -4.22 -15.13
N GLU A 112 0.17 -5.31 -15.30
CA GLU A 112 0.65 -6.49 -16.01
C GLU A 112 0.90 -6.08 -17.46
N THR A 113 2.11 -5.61 -17.74
CA THR A 113 2.56 -5.38 -19.11
C THR A 113 2.64 -6.72 -19.80
N ARG A 114 1.54 -7.11 -20.47
CA ARG A 114 1.55 -8.15 -21.48
C ARG A 114 2.55 -7.72 -22.54
N VAL A 115 3.73 -8.33 -22.52
CA VAL A 115 4.79 -8.08 -23.49
C VAL A 115 4.29 -8.63 -24.82
N VAL A 116 3.64 -7.79 -25.62
CA VAL A 116 3.29 -8.13 -26.99
C VAL A 116 4.60 -8.04 -27.77
N GLU A 117 5.16 -9.20 -28.11
CA GLU A 117 6.32 -9.30 -28.98
C GLU A 117 5.92 -8.81 -30.38
N VAL A 118 6.11 -7.52 -30.62
CA VAL A 118 5.90 -6.94 -31.96
C VAL A 118 7.15 -7.24 -32.78
N GLU A 119 6.98 -8.00 -33.86
CA GLU A 119 8.04 -8.26 -34.82
C GLU A 119 8.59 -6.93 -35.35
N LYS A 120 9.85 -6.66 -35.02
CA LYS A 120 10.50 -5.42 -35.43
C LYS A 120 10.76 -5.47 -36.93
N SER A 121 10.10 -4.59 -37.68
CA SER A 121 10.38 -4.43 -39.11
C SER A 121 11.86 -4.16 -39.35
N LEU A 122 12.46 -4.86 -40.32
CA LEU A 122 13.87 -4.68 -40.66
C LEU A 122 14.16 -3.22 -40.97
N SER A 123 15.11 -2.63 -40.25
CA SER A 123 15.61 -1.29 -40.56
C SER A 123 16.16 -1.28 -41.99
N GLY A 124 15.99 -0.17 -42.73
CA GLY A 124 16.50 -0.05 -44.10
C GLY A 124 17.98 -0.43 -44.22
N TRP A 125 18.79 -0.10 -43.20
CA TRP A 125 20.20 -0.49 -43.13
C TRP A 125 20.41 -2.01 -42.94
N GLN A 126 19.58 -2.67 -42.14
CA GLN A 126 19.63 -4.12 -41.95
C GLN A 126 19.26 -4.85 -43.25
N ARG A 127 18.23 -4.37 -43.95
CA ARG A 127 17.82 -4.91 -45.25
C ARG A 127 18.92 -4.75 -46.30
N PHE A 128 19.58 -3.59 -46.34
CA PHE A 128 20.70 -3.34 -47.22
C PHE A 128 21.87 -4.31 -46.97
N ARG A 129 22.23 -4.53 -45.70
CA ARG A 129 23.31 -5.46 -45.31
C ARG A 129 22.98 -6.92 -45.67
N LEU A 130 21.73 -7.35 -45.50
CA LEU A 130 21.27 -8.68 -45.90
C LEU A 130 21.39 -8.86 -47.43
N ASN A 131 20.88 -7.88 -48.19
CA ASN A 131 20.93 -7.93 -49.65
C ASN A 131 22.37 -7.97 -50.20
N LEU A 132 23.30 -7.22 -49.59
CA LEU A 132 24.72 -7.27 -49.93
C LEU A 132 25.32 -8.67 -49.70
N GLY A 133 25.01 -9.29 -48.56
CA GLY A 133 25.47 -10.65 -48.24
C GLY A 133 24.94 -11.69 -49.22
N THR A 134 23.65 -11.61 -49.57
CA THR A 134 23.03 -12.51 -50.56
C THR A 134 23.65 -12.34 -51.95
N GLY A 135 23.91 -11.10 -52.37
CA GLY A 135 24.60 -10.83 -53.63
C GLY A 135 25.99 -11.45 -53.68
N PHE A 136 26.76 -11.32 -52.59
CA PHE A 136 28.09 -11.92 -52.50
C PHE A 136 28.06 -13.46 -52.60
N LEU A 137 27.14 -14.11 -51.89
CA LEU A 137 26.98 -15.57 -51.96
C LEU A 137 26.57 -16.05 -53.35
N LEU A 138 25.68 -15.32 -54.04
CA LEU A 138 25.31 -15.62 -55.42
C LEU A 138 26.51 -15.51 -56.37
N THR A 139 27.33 -14.46 -56.24
CA THR A 139 28.52 -14.31 -57.09
C THR A 139 29.54 -15.43 -56.87
N LEU A 140 29.73 -15.87 -55.61
CA LEU A 140 30.60 -17.01 -55.30
C LEU A 140 30.06 -18.32 -55.88
N ALA A 141 28.74 -18.55 -55.82
CA ALA A 141 28.12 -19.74 -56.39
C ALA A 141 28.25 -19.79 -57.92
N VAL A 142 28.07 -18.66 -58.61
CA VAL A 142 28.26 -18.59 -60.07
C VAL A 142 29.73 -18.80 -60.44
N ALA A 143 30.64 -18.17 -59.70
CA ALA A 143 32.07 -18.34 -59.92
C ALA A 143 32.53 -19.79 -59.70
N SER A 144 32.02 -20.47 -58.66
CA SER A 144 32.36 -21.87 -58.39
C SER A 144 31.84 -22.81 -59.48
N ILE A 145 30.60 -22.61 -59.96
CA ILE A 145 30.04 -23.37 -61.09
C ILE A 145 30.85 -23.13 -62.36
N TYR A 146 31.20 -21.88 -62.66
CA TYR A 146 32.05 -21.55 -63.81
C TYR A 146 33.42 -22.24 -63.71
N PHE A 147 34.05 -22.21 -62.53
CA PHE A 147 35.33 -22.89 -62.29
C PHE A 147 35.22 -24.40 -62.48
N LEU A 148 34.16 -25.04 -61.97
CA LEU A 148 33.90 -26.46 -62.16
C LEU A 148 33.72 -26.80 -63.65
N PHE A 149 32.91 -26.02 -64.37
CA PHE A 149 32.66 -26.22 -65.80
C PHE A 149 33.92 -26.03 -66.66
N LYS A 150 34.78 -25.08 -66.27
CA LYS A 150 36.09 -24.86 -66.91
C LYS A 150 37.05 -26.01 -66.63
N LEU A 151 37.03 -26.58 -65.41
CA LEU A 151 37.84 -27.74 -65.04
C LEU A 151 37.44 -29.00 -65.83
N THR A 152 36.14 -29.22 -66.03
CA THR A 152 35.64 -30.37 -66.82
C THR A 152 35.90 -30.25 -68.32
N LYS A 153 36.14 -29.05 -68.85
CA LYS A 153 36.47 -28.83 -70.27
C LYS A 153 37.98 -28.84 -70.57
N ASN A 154 38.82 -28.72 -69.55
CA ASN A 154 40.28 -28.76 -69.64
C ASN A 154 40.86 -30.15 -69.32
N LEU A 155 40.00 -31.17 -69.17
CA LEU A 155 40.32 -32.57 -68.91
C LEU A 155 39.90 -33.39 -70.13
#